data_AF-A0A0J1B913-F1
#
_entry.id   AF-A0A0J1B913-F1
#
_cell.length_a   1.000
_cell.length_b   1.000
_cell.length_c   1.000
_cell.angle_alpha   90.00
_cell.angle_beta   90.00
_cell.angle_gamma   90.00
#
_symmetry.space_group_name_H-M   'P 1'
#
loop_
_entity.id
_entity.type
_entity.pdbx_description
1 polymer ?
#
loop_
_entity_poly.entity_id
_entity_poly.type
_entity_poly.pdbx_seq_one_letter_code
_entity_poly.pdbx_strand_id
1 'polypeptide(L)'
;MEILLNILAMTAMAASVIGWLWITVMAFSEGEILWGLGCLIISPLCLIYGFLNYQELKIPVLMLTIGFIARLGVGAIAFATT
;
A
#
# COMPACT_ATOMS: atom_id res chain seq x y z
N MET A 1 11.14 -9.98 21.15
CA MET A 1 11.48 -9.74 19.73
C MET A 1 10.30 -10.05 18.83
N GLU A 2 9.69 -11.24 18.95
CA GLU A 2 8.52 -11.65 18.16
C GLU A 2 7.31 -10.69 18.26
N ILE A 3 6.92 -10.29 19.48
CA ILE A 3 5.78 -9.36 19.67
C ILE A 3 6.01 -8.03 18.93
N LEU A 4 7.24 -7.49 18.98
CA LEU A 4 7.58 -6.25 18.28
C LEU A 4 7.49 -6.42 16.76
N LEU A 5 8.02 -7.51 16.22
CA LEU A 5 7.93 -7.81 14.79
C LEU A 5 6.48 -7.98 14.33
N ASN A 6 5.63 -8.62 15.14
CA ASN A 6 4.21 -8.77 14.84
C ASN A 6 3.46 -7.42 14.82
N ILE A 7 3.73 -6.54 15.78
CA ILE A 7 3.14 -5.18 15.80
C ILE A 7 3.59 -4.38 14.57
N LEU A 8 4.87 -4.43 14.22
CA LEU A 8 5.41 -3.78 13.03
C LEU A 8 4.80 -4.33 11.74
N ALA A 9 4.63 -5.65 11.63
CA ALA A 9 4.00 -6.28 10.47
C ALA A 9 2.53 -5.83 10.32
N MET A 10 1.77 -5.79 11.43
CA MET A 10 0.37 -5.37 11.44
C MET A 10 0.21 -3.90 11.07
N THR A 11 1.04 -3.01 11.62
CA THR A 11 1.00 -1.58 11.32
C THR A 11 1.41 -1.30 9.87
N ALA A 12 2.45 -1.95 9.36
CA ALA A 12 2.86 -1.84 7.96
C ALA A 12 1.76 -2.33 7.00
N MET A 13 1.09 -3.44 7.34
CA MET A 13 -0.04 -3.95 6.57
C MET A 13 -1.20 -2.96 6.58
N ALA A 14 -1.59 -2.42 7.74
CA ALA A 14 -2.68 -1.46 7.84
C ALA A 14 -2.40 -0.19 7.02
N ALA A 15 -1.19 0.37 7.14
CA ALA A 15 -0.78 1.54 6.36
C ALA A 15 -0.84 1.26 4.84
N SER A 16 -0.37 0.08 4.42
CA SER A 16 -0.42 -0.34 3.02
C SER A 16 -1.85 -0.45 2.50
N VAL A 17 -2.75 -1.07 3.27
CA VAL A 17 -4.16 -1.22 2.89
C VAL A 17 -4.87 0.12 2.84
N ILE A 18 -4.61 1.01 3.80
CA ILE A 18 -5.18 2.36 3.79
C ILE A 18 -4.72 3.15 2.57
N GLY A 19 -3.42 3.12 2.24
CA GLY A 19 -2.89 3.77 1.04
C GLY A 19 -3.52 3.22 -0.25
N TRP A 20 -3.68 1.90 -0.34
CA TRP A 20 -4.32 1.26 -1.49
C TRP A 20 -5.79 1.67 -1.66
N LEU A 21 -6.59 1.60 -0.59
CA LEU A 21 -7.99 1.98 -0.62
C LEU A 21 -8.17 3.47 -0.90
N TRP A 22 -7.29 4.32 -0.37
CA TRP A 22 -7.32 5.75 -0.64
C TRP A 22 -7.15 6.03 -2.14
N ILE A 23 -6.11 5.47 -2.78
CA ILE A 23 -5.90 5.64 -4.22
C ILE A 23 -7.11 5.15 -5.01
N THR A 24 -7.65 3.99 -4.63
CA THR A 24 -8.85 3.41 -5.26
C THR A 24 -10.05 4.34 -5.18
N VAL A 25 -10.34 4.89 -4.01
CA VAL A 25 -11.46 5.82 -3.79
C VAL A 25 -11.25 7.13 -4.55
N MET A 26 -10.02 7.64 -4.60
CA MET A 26 -9.71 8.84 -5.38
C MET A 26 -9.96 8.62 -6.88
N ALA A 27 -9.53 7.49 -7.43
CA ALA A 27 -9.79 7.15 -8.83
C ALA A 27 -11.30 7.13 -9.16
N PHE A 28 -12.13 6.54 -8.29
CA PHE A 28 -13.58 6.60 -8.46
C PHE A 28 -14.16 8.01 -8.28
N SER A 29 -13.60 8.81 -7.37
CA SER A 29 -14.06 10.17 -7.08
C SER A 29 -13.79 11.15 -8.23
N GLU A 30 -12.73 10.93 -9.00
CA GLU A 30 -12.40 11.70 -10.21
C GLU A 30 -13.17 11.24 -11.46
N GLY A 31 -14.04 10.22 -11.32
CA GLY A 31 -14.81 9.66 -12.44
C GLY A 31 -14.03 8.65 -13.29
N GLU A 32 -12.81 8.30 -12.90
CA GLU A 32 -11.96 7.34 -13.60
C GLU A 32 -12.30 5.88 -13.22
N ILE A 33 -13.52 5.47 -13.55
CA ILE A 33 -14.11 4.18 -13.12
C ILE A 33 -13.24 2.98 -13.51
N LEU A 34 -12.65 2.97 -14.71
CA LEU A 34 -11.78 1.87 -15.15
C LEU A 34 -10.51 1.75 -14.30
N TRP A 35 -9.94 2.88 -13.89
CA TRP A 35 -8.80 2.89 -12.98
C TRP A 35 -9.20 2.45 -11.59
N GLY A 36 -10.32 2.95 -11.04
CA GLY A 36 -10.84 2.48 -9.76
C GLY A 36 -11.07 0.96 -9.74
N LEU A 37 -11.66 0.41 -10.79
CA LEU A 37 -11.87 -1.04 -10.93
C LEU A 37 -10.54 -1.80 -11.06
N GLY A 38 -9.62 -1.27 -11.87
CA GLY A 38 -8.27 -1.81 -12.04
C GLY A 38 -7.51 -1.87 -10.72
N CYS A 39 -7.59 -0.81 -9.92
CA CYS A 39 -7.01 -0.71 -8.59
C CYS A 39 -7.57 -1.76 -7.62
N LEU A 40 -8.88 -2.05 -7.66
CA LEU A 40 -9.53 -3.07 -6.82
C LEU A 40 -9.13 -4.50 -7.19
N ILE A 41 -9.10 -4.82 -8.48
CA ILE A 41 -8.91 -6.19 -8.95
C ILE A 41 -7.41 -6.53 -9.06
N ILE A 42 -6.61 -5.57 -9.50
CA ILE A 42 -5.19 -5.75 -9.81
C ILE A 42 -4.41 -4.72 -8.98
N SER A 43 -4.04 -5.10 -7.76
CA SER A 43 -3.35 -4.22 -6.81
C SER A 43 -2.13 -3.48 -7.40
N PRO A 44 -1.30 -4.07 -8.29
CA PRO A 44 -0.23 -3.35 -8.97
C PRO A 44 -0.67 -2.14 -9.82
N LEU A 45 -1.86 -2.17 -10.43
CA LEU A 45 -2.38 -1.03 -11.20
C LEU A 45 -2.58 0.21 -10.32
N CYS A 46 -2.84 0.00 -9.03
CA CYS A 46 -3.04 1.08 -8.08
C CYS A 46 -1.78 1.93 -7.87
N LEU A 47 -0.60 1.28 -7.92
CA LEU A 47 0.67 2.01 -7.88
C LEU A 47 0.88 2.81 -9.17
N ILE A 48 0.57 2.23 -10.32
CA ILE A 48 0.70 2.91 -11.62
C ILE A 48 -0.18 4.17 -11.64
N TYR A 49 -1.46 4.05 -11.30
CA TYR A 49 -2.37 5.20 -11.18
C TYR A 49 -1.84 6.24 -10.19
N GLY A 50 -1.42 5.79 -9.00
CA GLY A 50 -0.85 6.66 -7.97
C GLY A 50 0.38 7.44 -8.44
N PHE A 51 1.26 6.82 -9.24
CA PHE A 51 2.43 7.50 -9.80
C PHE A 51 2.09 8.45 -10.94
N LEU A 52 1.09 8.13 -11.77
CA LEU A 52 0.60 9.05 -12.81
C LEU A 52 -0.01 10.32 -12.20
N ASN A 53 -0.73 10.17 -11.08
CA ASN A 53 -1.37 11.27 -10.35
C ASN A 53 -0.63 11.62 -9.04
N TYR A 54 0.71 11.53 -9.05
CA TYR A 54 1.52 11.59 -7.84
C TYR A 54 1.43 12.92 -7.08
N GLN A 55 1.17 14.04 -7.74
CA GLN A 55 1.06 15.34 -7.07
C GLN A 55 -0.07 15.34 -6.03
N GLU A 56 -1.17 14.67 -6.35
CA GLU A 56 -2.36 14.60 -5.50
C GLU A 56 -2.33 13.35 -4.60
N LEU A 57 -1.72 12.27 -5.09
CA LEU A 57 -1.70 10.96 -4.42
C LEU A 57 -0.39 10.64 -3.70
N LYS A 58 0.49 11.62 -3.49
CA LYS A 58 1.80 11.41 -2.84
C LYS A 58 1.69 10.69 -1.51
N ILE A 59 0.79 11.14 -0.63
CA ILE A 59 0.59 10.55 0.70
C ILE A 59 0.17 9.09 0.58
N PRO A 60 -0.93 8.73 -0.11
CA PRO A 60 -1.37 7.35 -0.16
C PRO A 60 -0.41 6.44 -0.97
N VAL A 61 0.31 6.96 -1.97
CA VAL A 61 1.39 6.22 -2.65
C VAL A 61 2.53 5.88 -1.69
N LEU A 62 2.98 6.85 -0.88
CA LEU A 62 4.02 6.61 0.13
C LEU A 62 3.55 5.63 1.20
N MET A 63 2.31 5.73 1.67
CA MET A 63 1.74 4.77 2.63
C MET A 63 1.72 3.34 2.07
N LEU A 64 1.29 3.18 0.81
CA LEU A 64 1.26 1.89 0.11
C LEU A 64 2.67 1.31 -0.05
N THR A 65 3.59 2.08 -0.62
CA THR A 65 4.96 1.64 -0.94
C THR A 65 5.79 1.37 0.32
N ILE A 66 5.80 2.29 1.29
CA ILE A 66 6.55 2.13 2.54
C ILE A 66 5.98 0.97 3.36
N GLY A 67 4.64 0.87 3.45
CA GLY A 67 4.00 -0.26 4.13
C GLY A 67 4.38 -1.60 3.51
N PHE A 68 4.40 -1.69 2.18
CA PHE A 68 4.85 -2.89 1.46
C PHE A 68 6.32 -3.23 1.72
N ILE A 69 7.23 -2.26 1.58
CA ILE A 69 8.67 -2.44 1.82
C ILE A 69 8.94 -2.84 3.28
N ALA A 70 8.31 -2.16 4.23
CA ALA A 70 8.44 -2.47 5.65
C ALA A 70 7.99 -3.91 5.94
N ARG A 71 6.92 -4.37 5.30
CA ARG A 71 6.43 -5.74 5.49
C ARG A 71 7.41 -6.80 4.95
N LEU A 72 8.03 -6.54 3.80
CA LEU A 72 9.11 -7.40 3.28
C LEU A 72 10.32 -7.42 4.22
N GLY A 73 10.72 -6.26 4.74
CA GLY A 73 11.82 -6.14 5.70
C GLY A 73 11.56 -6.90 7.00
N VAL A 74 10.36 -6.74 7.59
CA VAL A 74 9.97 -7.47 8.81
C VAL A 74 9.96 -8.98 8.55
N GLY A 75 9.45 -9.43 7.40
CA GLY A 75 9.47 -10.86 7.03
C GLY A 75 10.88 -11.43 6.86
N ALA A 76 11.78 -10.67 6.23
CA ALA A 76 13.18 -11.07 6.07
C ALA A 76 13.91 -11.16 7.42
N ILE A 77 13.68 -10.20 8.33
CA ILE A 77 14.25 -10.23 9.68
C ILE A 77 13.71 -11.44 10.45
N ALA A 78 12.39 -11.68 10.41
CA ALA A 78 11.79 -12.82 11.08
C ALA A 78 12.41 -14.15 10.61
N PHE A 79 12.55 -14.34 9.30
CA PHE A 79 13.19 -15.52 8.70
C PHE A 79 14.67 -15.68 9.13
N ALA A 80 15.42 -14.59 9.25
CA ALA A 80 16.81 -14.64 9.67
C ALA A 80 16.98 -14.96 11.17
N THR A 81 15.93 -14.79 11.98
CA THR A 81 15.95 -15.01 13.43
C THR A 81 15.30 -16.32 13.88
N THR A 82 14.65 -17.05 12.98
CA THR A 82 14.13 -18.42 13.19
C THR A 82 15.17 -19.47 12.88
#